data_AF-A0A355ESR0-F1
#
_entry.id   AF-A0A355ESR0-F1
#
_cell.length_a   1.000
_cell.length_b   1.000
_cell.length_c   1.000
_cell.angle_alpha   90.00
_cell.angle_beta   90.00
_cell.angle_gamma   90.00
#
_symmetry.space_group_name_H-M   'P 1'
#
loop_
_entity.id
_entity.type
_entity.pdbx_description
1 polymer ?
#
loop_
_entity_poly.entity_id
_entity_poly.type
_entity_poly.pdbx_seq_one_letter_code
_entity_poly.pdbx_strand_id
1 'polypeptide(L)'
;LAYIIYTSGSTGRPKGVQVEHRSALHLLAALEDAVLGPRAESGHLSDPRRASLNAQLVFDASVQQLVLLLAGQTLCVVPQDIRADGAALLAFLETREVDLLDCTPSQLR
;
A
#
# COMPACT_ATOMS: atom_id res chain seq x y z
N LEU A 1 15.20 -12.83 -3.76
CA LEU A 1 14.75 -11.44 -3.94
C LEU A 1 13.23 -11.43 -4.03
N ALA A 2 12.56 -10.44 -3.45
CA ALA A 2 11.11 -10.25 -3.54
C ALA A 2 10.74 -9.29 -4.68
N TYR A 3 11.43 -8.15 -4.80
CA TYR A 3 11.20 -7.19 -5.87
C TYR A 3 12.46 -6.36 -6.19
N ILE A 4 12.43 -5.72 -7.36
CA ILE A 4 13.40 -4.71 -7.78
C ILE A 4 12.62 -3.51 -8.30
N ILE A 5 12.84 -2.33 -7.70
CA ILE A 5 12.27 -1.06 -8.17
C ILE A 5 13.41 -0.14 -8.58
N TYR A 6 13.25 0.50 -9.73
CA TYR A 6 14.25 1.42 -10.27
C TYR A 6 14.00 2.85 -9.79
N THR A 7 15.07 3.52 -9.36
CA THR A 7 15.04 4.92 -8.93
C THR A 7 16.02 5.77 -9.74
N SER A 8 15.83 7.09 -9.72
CA SER A 8 16.76 8.02 -10.36
C SER A 8 18.15 7.90 -9.74
N GLY A 9 19.15 7.53 -10.55
CA GLY A 9 20.54 7.49 -10.11
C GLY A 9 21.22 8.85 -10.28
N SER A 10 22.04 9.23 -9.31
CA SER A 10 22.88 10.44 -9.35
C SER A 10 23.85 10.50 -10.54
N THR A 11 24.12 9.36 -11.19
CA THR A 11 25.00 9.24 -12.37
C THR A 11 24.25 9.33 -13.70
N GLY A 12 22.95 9.66 -13.69
CA GLY A 12 22.10 9.70 -14.88
C GLY A 12 21.62 8.33 -15.36
N ARG A 13 22.05 7.23 -14.72
CA ARG A 13 21.57 5.87 -14.98
C ARG A 13 20.68 5.39 -13.84
N PRO A 14 19.48 4.87 -14.11
CA PRO A 14 18.61 4.32 -13.07
C PRO A 14 19.31 3.20 -12.26
N LYS A 15 19.07 3.18 -10.95
CA LYS A 15 19.60 2.16 -10.04
C LYS A 15 18.46 1.23 -9.61
N GLY A 16 18.64 -0.08 -9.76
CA GLY A 16 17.69 -1.07 -9.28
C GLY A 16 17.91 -1.36 -7.80
N VAL A 17 16.94 -1.01 -6.96
CA VAL A 17 16.94 -1.34 -5.53
C VAL A 17 16.42 -2.75 -5.37
N GLN A 18 17.26 -3.67 -4.93
CA GLN A 18 16.91 -5.07 -4.72
C GLN A 18 16.45 -5.29 -3.29
N VAL A 19 15.23 -5.78 -3.11
CA VAL A 19 14.66 -6.04 -1.77
C VAL A 19 14.38 -7.53 -1.62
N GLU A 20 14.73 -8.07 -0.46
CA GLU A 20 14.51 -9.48 -0.12
C GLU A 20 13.16 -9.71 0.55
N HIS A 21 12.65 -10.95 0.49
CA HIS A 21 11.37 -11.32 1.12
C HIS A 21 11.33 -10.99 2.61
N ARG A 22 12.44 -11.20 3.34
CA ARG A 22 12.52 -10.88 4.78
C ARG A 22 12.22 -9.42 5.08
N SER A 23 12.63 -8.50 4.20
CA SER A 23 12.38 -7.06 4.38
C SER A 23 10.92 -6.72 4.13
N ALA A 24 10.29 -7.31 3.11
CA ALA A 24 8.86 -7.13 2.85
C ALA A 24 7.98 -7.71 3.98
N LEU A 25 8.35 -8.85 4.56
CA LEU A 25 7.66 -9.42 5.72
C LEU A 25 7.88 -8.61 7.00
N HIS A 26 9.06 -8.01 7.17
CA HIS A 26 9.29 -7.08 8.28
C HIS A 26 8.41 -5.83 8.16
N LEU A 27 8.24 -5.29 6.94
CA LEU A 27 7.29 -4.20 6.68
C LEU A 27 5.85 -4.61 7.09
N LEU A 28 5.42 -5.81 6.72
CA LEU A 28 4.10 -6.31 7.13
C LEU A 28 3.95 -6.35 8.66
N ALA A 29 4.93 -6.90 9.38
CA ALA A 29 4.91 -6.95 10.84
C ALA A 29 4.82 -5.54 11.47
N ALA A 30 5.51 -4.55 10.89
CA ALA A 30 5.42 -3.16 11.33
C ALA A 30 4.04 -2.53 11.05
N LEU A 31 3.40 -2.86 9.92
CA LEU A 31 2.04 -2.40 9.60
C LEU A 31 0.98 -3.03 10.51
N GLU A 32 1.15 -4.32 10.87
CA GLU A 32 0.29 -5.00 11.83
C GLU A 32 0.31 -4.27 13.19
N ASP A 33 1.50 -3.90 13.67
CA ASP A 33 1.66 -3.18 14.94
C ASP A 33 1.12 -1.73 14.89
N ALA A 34 1.50 -0.96 13.86
CA ALA A 34 1.25 0.48 13.83
C ALA A 34 -0.12 0.90 13.23
N VAL A 35 -0.71 0.09 12.35
CA VAL A 35 -1.87 0.50 11.54
C VAL A 35 -3.08 -0.41 11.73
N LEU A 36 -2.87 -1.73 11.70
CA LEU A 36 -3.97 -2.70 11.80
C LEU A 36 -4.35 -2.97 13.27
N GLY A 37 -3.40 -2.81 14.18
CA GLY A 37 -3.55 -3.17 15.59
C GLY A 37 -3.30 -4.66 15.82
N PRO A 38 -3.21 -5.09 17.09
CA PRO A 38 -2.88 -6.46 17.44
C PRO A 38 -3.91 -7.44 16.85
N ARG A 39 -3.42 -8.56 16.31
CA ARG A 39 -4.28 -9.72 15.99
C ARG A 39 -5.03 -10.13 17.25
N ALA A 40 -6.33 -10.36 17.14
CA ALA A 40 -7.11 -10.85 18.27
C ALA A 40 -6.54 -12.19 18.76
N GLU A 41 -6.41 -12.34 20.08
CA GLU A 41 -5.85 -13.56 20.72
C GLU A 41 -6.62 -14.83 20.36
N SER A 42 -7.88 -14.68 19.95
CA SER A 42 -8.77 -15.74 19.49
C SER A 42 -8.41 -16.33 18.12
N GLY A 43 -7.30 -15.91 17.50
CA GLY A 43 -6.84 -16.40 16.19
C GLY A 43 -7.75 -16.02 15.02
N HIS A 44 -8.82 -15.27 15.30
CA HIS A 44 -9.67 -14.68 14.28
C HIS A 44 -8.96 -13.44 13.75
N LEU A 45 -8.87 -13.34 12.43
CA LEU A 45 -8.47 -12.09 11.79
C LEU A 45 -9.47 -11.02 12.26
N SER A 46 -8.95 -9.86 12.65
CA SER A 46 -9.76 -8.64 12.79
C SER A 46 -10.61 -8.48 11.53
N ASP A 47 -11.81 -7.88 11.64
CA ASP A 47 -12.66 -7.65 10.47
C ASP A 47 -11.82 -7.06 9.31
N PRO A 48 -11.85 -7.69 8.13
CA PRO A 48 -10.94 -7.35 7.06
C PRO A 48 -11.20 -5.92 6.61
N ARG A 49 -10.22 -5.03 6.84
CA ARG A 49 -10.30 -3.65 6.38
C ARG A 49 -10.04 -3.59 4.88
N ARG A 50 -10.59 -2.57 4.25
CA ARG A 50 -10.53 -2.27 2.84
C ARG A 50 -9.47 -1.20 2.64
N ALA A 51 -8.29 -1.61 2.18
CA ALA A 51 -7.18 -0.71 1.90
C ALA A 51 -7.14 -0.34 0.41
N SER A 52 -6.82 0.91 0.12
CA SER A 52 -6.57 1.33 -1.26
C SER A 52 -5.24 0.77 -1.79
N LEU A 53 -5.24 0.28 -3.03
CA LEU A 53 -4.04 0.21 -3.86
C LEU A 53 -4.01 1.47 -4.72
N ASN A 54 -3.53 2.55 -4.13
CA ASN A 54 -3.50 3.91 -4.69
C ASN A 54 -2.13 4.26 -5.30
N ALA A 55 -1.04 3.71 -4.76
CA ALA A 55 0.29 3.93 -5.30
C ALA A 55 0.48 3.17 -6.63
N GLN A 56 1.17 3.79 -7.59
CA GLN A 56 1.55 3.10 -8.81
C GLN A 56 2.55 1.98 -8.48
N LEU A 57 2.46 0.85 -9.18
CA LEU A 57 3.30 -0.34 -8.94
C LEU A 57 4.82 -0.12 -9.17
N VAL A 58 5.19 1.02 -9.75
CA VAL A 58 6.59 1.44 -9.94
C VAL A 58 7.19 2.14 -8.72
N PHE A 59 6.38 2.42 -7.68
CA PHE A 59 6.83 2.96 -6.41
C PHE A 59 6.69 1.91 -5.30
N ASP A 60 7.61 1.91 -4.34
CA ASP A 60 7.65 0.96 -3.23
C ASP A 60 6.48 1.12 -2.25
N ALA A 61 5.85 2.30 -2.18
CA ALA A 61 4.58 2.50 -1.48
C ALA A 61 3.48 1.50 -1.92
N SER A 62 3.51 1.04 -3.18
CA SER A 62 2.60 -0.02 -3.63
C SER A 62 2.86 -1.37 -2.96
N VAL A 63 4.11 -1.66 -2.57
CA VAL A 63 4.46 -2.88 -1.83
C VAL A 63 3.87 -2.84 -0.42
N GLN A 64 3.91 -1.68 0.25
CA GLN A 64 3.25 -1.48 1.55
C GLN A 64 1.77 -1.84 1.48
N GLN A 65 1.09 -1.44 0.40
CA GLN A 65 -0.32 -1.73 0.18
C GLN A 65 -0.53 -3.21 -0.19
N LEU A 66 0.30 -3.79 -1.07
CA LEU A 66 0.21 -5.18 -1.50
C LEU A 66 0.40 -6.20 -0.38
N VAL A 67 1.32 -5.95 0.57
CA VAL A 67 1.57 -6.89 1.67
C VAL A 67 0.39 -7.03 2.62
N LEU A 68 -0.56 -6.09 2.63
CA LEU A 68 -1.78 -6.17 3.44
C LEU A 68 -2.68 -7.36 3.05
N LEU A 69 -2.58 -7.88 1.82
CA LEU A 69 -3.25 -9.14 1.44
C LEU A 69 -2.81 -10.32 2.31
N LEU A 70 -1.54 -10.34 2.74
CA LEU A 70 -1.00 -11.39 3.60
C LEU A 70 -1.55 -11.29 5.04
N ALA A 71 -2.05 -10.11 5.43
CA ALA A 71 -2.76 -9.88 6.70
C ALA A 71 -4.29 -10.08 6.56
N GLY A 72 -4.77 -10.62 5.44
CA GLY A 72 -6.20 -10.87 5.21
C GLY A 72 -7.04 -9.63 4.91
N GLN A 73 -6.40 -8.50 4.58
CA GLN A 73 -7.10 -7.27 4.20
C GLN A 73 -7.60 -7.33 2.75
N THR A 74 -8.57 -6.50 2.41
CA THR A 74 -9.08 -6.37 1.04
C THR A 74 -8.41 -5.18 0.33
N LEU A 75 -7.91 -5.38 -0.89
CA LEU A 75 -7.37 -4.27 -1.69
C LEU A 75 -8.38 -3.72 -2.69
N CYS A 76 -8.65 -2.43 -2.58
CA CYS A 76 -9.43 -1.64 -3.53
C CYS A 76 -8.47 -0.97 -4.53
N VAL A 77 -8.37 -1.53 -5.74
CA VAL A 77 -7.51 -0.96 -6.80
C VAL A 77 -8.10 0.35 -7.29
N VAL A 78 -7.35 1.45 -7.13
CA VAL A 78 -7.77 2.79 -7.57
C VAL A 78 -7.41 2.97 -9.05
N PRO A 79 -8.39 3.22 -9.94
CA PRO A 79 -8.10 3.52 -11.34
C PRO A 79 -7.22 4.76 -11.51
N GLN A 80 -6.37 4.78 -12.53
CA GLN A 80 -5.39 5.85 -12.71
C GLN A 80 -6.02 7.23 -12.98
N ASP A 81 -7.10 7.26 -13.75
CA ASP A 81 -7.90 8.45 -14.04
C ASP A 81 -8.57 8.99 -12.78
N ILE A 82 -9.14 8.12 -11.95
CA ILE A 82 -9.70 8.47 -10.64
C ILE A 82 -8.62 9.01 -9.70
N ARG A 83 -7.45 8.38 -9.65
CA ARG A 83 -6.34 8.78 -8.76
C ARG A 83 -5.86 10.22 -8.99
N ALA A 84 -5.96 10.72 -10.23
CA ALA A 84 -5.48 12.04 -10.62
C ALA A 84 -6.49 13.17 -10.30
N ASP A 85 -7.74 12.82 -10.00
CA ASP A 85 -8.84 13.74 -9.69
C ASP A 85 -9.25 13.56 -8.22
N GLY A 86 -9.03 14.59 -7.40
CA GLY A 86 -9.33 14.53 -5.97
C GLY A 86 -10.80 14.29 -5.65
N ALA A 87 -11.73 14.86 -6.43
CA ALA A 87 -13.17 14.67 -6.20
C ALA A 87 -13.61 13.26 -6.62
N ALA A 88 -13.10 12.76 -7.74
CA ALA A 88 -13.35 11.39 -8.18
C ALA A 88 -12.75 10.37 -7.19
N LEU A 89 -11.54 10.64 -6.67
CA LEU A 89 -10.90 9.81 -5.66
C LEU A 89 -11.72 9.77 -4.38
N LEU A 90 -12.17 10.91 -3.87
CA LEU A 90 -13.03 10.96 -2.69
C LEU A 90 -14.30 10.13 -2.88
N ALA A 91 -15.01 10.34 -3.99
CA ALA A 91 -16.22 9.58 -4.31
C ALA A 91 -15.95 8.08 -4.44
N PHE A 92 -14.80 7.68 -4.99
CA PHE A 92 -14.37 6.28 -5.06
C PHE A 92 -14.16 5.70 -3.65
N LEU A 93 -13.45 6.41 -2.77
CA LEU A 93 -13.17 5.95 -1.40
C LEU A 93 -14.47 5.76 -0.61
N GLU A 94 -15.41 6.70 -0.72
CA GLU A 94 -16.73 6.62 -0.09
C GLU A 94 -17.55 5.44 -0.65
N THR A 95 -17.69 5.35 -1.98
CA THR A 95 -18.50 4.30 -2.64
C THR A 95 -17.95 2.89 -2.41
N ARG A 96 -16.62 2.78 -2.28
CA ARG A 96 -15.94 1.50 -2.04
C ARG A 96 -15.76 1.20 -0.56
N GLU A 97 -16.17 2.08 0.34
CA GLU A 97 -16.00 1.97 1.79
C GLU A 97 -14.54 1.67 2.15
N VAL A 98 -13.61 2.51 1.67
CA VAL A 98 -12.18 2.31 1.95
C VAL A 98 -11.85 2.78 3.37
N ASP A 99 -11.34 1.86 4.18
CA ASP A 99 -10.92 2.11 5.56
C ASP A 99 -9.50 2.69 5.66
N LEU A 100 -8.62 2.30 4.73
CA LEU A 100 -7.20 2.66 4.76
C LEU A 100 -6.77 3.32 3.44
N LEU A 101 -6.41 4.60 3.52
CA LEU A 101 -5.82 5.37 2.43
C LEU A 101 -4.34 5.62 2.72
N ASP A 102 -3.50 5.32 1.74
CA ASP A 102 -2.11 5.78 1.69
C ASP A 102 -1.92 6.63 0.42
N CYS A 103 -1.43 7.84 0.59
CA CYS A 103 -1.31 8.82 -0.49
C CYS A 103 -0.13 9.76 -0.26
N THR A 104 0.34 10.38 -1.35
CA THR A 104 1.40 11.38 -1.23
C THR A 104 0.86 12.68 -0.65
N PRO A 105 1.69 13.52 0.02
CA PRO A 105 1.24 14.81 0.53
C PRO A 105 0.61 15.72 -0.52
N SER A 106 0.99 15.59 -1.79
CA SER A 106 0.41 16.41 -2.86
C SER A 106 -0.99 15.96 -3.26
N GLN A 107 -1.34 14.69 -3.08
CA GLN A 107 -2.70 14.18 -3.29
C GLN A 107 -3.64 14.49 -2.13
N LEU A 108 -3.09 14.75 -0.92
CA LEU A 108 -3.87 15.06 0.27
C LEU A 108 -4.29 16.54 0.37
N ARG A 109 -3.58 17.43 -0.34
CA ARG A 109 -3.88 18.87 -0.36
C ARG A 109 -5.16 19.15 -1.13
#